data_AF-A0A0C9TR05-F1
#
_entry.id   AF-A0A0C9TR05-F1
#
_cell.length_a   1.000
_cell.length_b   1.000
_cell.length_c   1.000
_cell.angle_alpha   90.00
_cell.angle_beta   90.00
_cell.angle_gamma   90.00
#
_symmetry.space_group_name_H-M   'P 1'
#
loop_
_entity.id
_entity.type
_entity.pdbx_description
1 polymer ?
#
loop_
_entity_poly.entity_id
_entity_poly.type
_entity_poly.pdbx_seq_one_letter_code
_entity_poly.pdbx_strand_id
1 'polypeptide(L)' 'VPKFHLAAHIDRCADKYSFNWMKNVGRTCGENVESNWSSLNGLATSVREMGFGSRRDAISDAMLHHNWWKNTHEIKFAEL' A
#
# COMPACT_ATOMS: atom_id res chain seq x y z
N VAL A 1 5.86 -4.26 10.13
CA VAL A 1 6.03 -5.33 9.13
C VAL A 1 4.68 -5.52 8.48
N PRO A 2 4.51 -5.16 7.20
CA PRO A 2 3.30 -5.44 6.44
C PRO A 2 2.97 -6.94 6.45
N LYS A 3 1.69 -7.28 6.29
CA LYS A 3 1.17 -8.64 6.52
C LYS A 3 1.85 -9.68 5.62
N PHE A 4 2.19 -9.32 4.38
CA PHE A 4 2.91 -10.15 3.43
C PHE A 4 4.32 -10.48 3.94
N HIS A 5 5.00 -9.48 4.47
CA HIS A 5 6.34 -9.63 5.03
C HIS A 5 6.39 -10.44 6.33
N LEU A 6 5.25 -10.67 6.99
CA LEU A 6 5.20 -11.46 8.21
C LEU A 6 5.63 -12.92 8.00
N ALA A 7 5.38 -13.48 6.81
CA ALA A 7 5.76 -14.84 6.45
C ALA A 7 7.28 -15.05 6.34
N ALA A 8 8.05 -13.97 6.12
CA ALA A 8 9.51 -14.02 6.07
C ALA A 8 10.16 -13.85 7.47
N HIS A 9 9.36 -13.68 8.51
CA HIS A 9 9.84 -13.51 9.88
C HIS A 9 9.92 -14.84 10.63
N ILE A 10 10.57 -14.87 11.80
CA ILE A 10 10.60 -16.06 12.66
C ILE A 10 9.18 -16.53 13.04
N ASP A 11 8.96 -17.84 13.10
CA ASP A 11 7.64 -18.47 13.21
C ASP A 11 6.77 -17.90 14.34
N ARG A 12 7.36 -17.59 15.50
CA ARG A 12 6.63 -17.01 16.65
C ARG A 12 5.90 -15.70 16.35
N CYS A 13 6.29 -15.01 15.27
CA CYS A 13 5.69 -13.74 14.88
C CYS A 13 4.44 -13.93 14.01
N ALA A 14 4.31 -15.05 13.29
CA ALA A 14 3.20 -15.29 12.37
C ALA A 14 1.85 -15.17 13.09
N ASP A 15 1.66 -15.88 14.21
CA ASP A 15 0.39 -15.83 14.94
C ASP A 15 0.25 -14.55 15.76
N LYS A 16 1.33 -14.09 16.39
CA LYS A 16 1.31 -12.95 17.31
C LYS A 16 0.96 -11.63 16.61
N TYR A 17 1.39 -11.47 15.36
CA TYR A 17 1.19 -10.23 14.60
C TYR A 17 0.27 -10.42 13.39
N SER A 18 -0.36 -11.59 13.24
CA SER A 18 -1.34 -11.81 12.19
C SER A 18 -2.57 -10.94 12.43
N PHE A 19 -2.93 -10.18 11.40
CA PHE A 19 -4.11 -9.31 11.42
C PHE A 19 -5.40 -10.12 11.53
N ASN A 20 -5.37 -11.41 11.24
CA ASN A 20 -6.52 -12.30 11.39
C ASN A 20 -6.87 -12.58 12.85
N TRP A 21 -5.90 -12.42 13.77
CA TRP A 21 -6.07 -12.69 15.20
C TRP A 21 -6.10 -11.42 16.05
N MET A 22 -5.84 -10.25 15.45
CA MET A 22 -5.87 -8.98 16.17
C MET A 22 -7.29 -8.45 16.33
N LYS A 23 -7.63 -8.07 17.56
CA LYS A 23 -8.91 -7.41 17.85
C LYS A 23 -8.99 -6.06 17.13
N ASN A 24 -10.18 -5.73 16.63
CA ASN A 24 -10.50 -4.47 15.96
C ASN A 24 -9.75 -4.23 14.63
N VAL A 25 -9.18 -5.28 14.03
CA VAL A 25 -8.60 -5.21 12.68
C VAL A 25 -9.55 -5.88 11.71
N GLY A 26 -10.00 -5.14 10.69
CA GLY A 26 -10.80 -5.69 9.60
C GLY A 26 -9.99 -6.68 8.74
N ARG A 27 -10.67 -7.45 7.89
CA ARG A 27 -9.99 -8.25 6.87
C ARG A 27 -9.31 -7.32 5.87
N THR A 28 -8.01 -7.16 6.03
CA THR A 28 -7.18 -6.33 5.14
C THR A 28 -5.91 -7.07 4.72
N CYS A 29 -5.41 -6.69 3.55
CA CYS A 29 -4.10 -7.10 3.05
C CYS A 29 -2.98 -6.51 3.92
N GLY A 30 -3.14 -5.32 4.50
CA GLY A 30 -2.07 -4.66 5.26
C GLY A 30 -0.89 -4.15 4.42
N GLU A 31 -1.01 -4.20 3.09
CA GLU A 31 0.05 -3.86 2.12
C GLU A 31 -0.17 -2.51 1.43
N ASN A 32 -1.21 -1.75 1.79
CA ASN A 32 -1.62 -0.55 1.03
C ASN A 32 -0.48 0.47 0.87
N VAL A 33 0.36 0.65 1.89
CA VAL A 33 1.50 1.58 1.85
C VAL A 33 2.56 1.16 0.82
N GLU A 34 2.79 -0.14 0.63
CA GLU A 34 3.83 -0.68 -0.25
C GLU A 34 3.31 -1.00 -1.66
N SER A 35 2.00 -1.23 -1.80
CA SER A 35 1.36 -1.54 -3.08
C SER A 35 1.51 -0.42 -4.13
N ASN A 36 1.73 0.82 -3.70
CA ASN A 36 1.95 1.95 -4.59
C ASN A 36 3.32 1.93 -5.28
N TRP A 37 4.31 1.20 -4.75
CA TRP A 37 5.70 1.23 -5.24
C TRP A 37 5.80 0.77 -6.69
N SER A 38 5.05 -0.29 -7.05
CA SER A 38 4.99 -0.75 -8.45
C SER A 38 4.47 0.34 -9.39
N SER A 39 3.48 1.12 -8.95
CA SER A 39 2.91 2.21 -9.75
C SER A 39 3.87 3.39 -9.86
N LEU A 40 4.59 3.70 -8.77
CA LEU A 40 5.57 4.79 -8.73
C LEU A 40 6.80 4.51 -9.61
N ASN A 41 7.17 3.25 -9.81
CA ASN A 41 8.25 2.89 -10.73
C ASN A 41 7.98 3.36 -12.17
N GLY A 42 6.72 3.28 -12.65
CA GLY A 42 6.34 3.80 -13.97
C GLY A 42 6.41 5.33 -14.07
N LEU A 43 6.26 6.03 -12.94
CA LEU A 43 6.34 7.48 -12.85
C LEU A 43 7.81 7.98 -12.75
N ALA A 44 8.75 7.12 -12.39
CA ALA A 44 10.12 7.51 -12.06
C ALA A 44 10.81 8.30 -13.18
N THR A 45 10.62 7.90 -14.44
CA THR A 45 11.24 8.57 -15.59
C THR A 45 10.58 9.90 -15.94
N SER A 46 9.26 10.04 -15.74
CA SER A 46 8.54 11.27 -16.10
C SER A 46 8.79 12.41 -15.11
N VAL A 47 9.05 12.10 -13.83
CA VAL A 47 9.31 13.11 -12.80
C VAL A 47 10.79 13.45 -12.62
N ARG A 48 11.69 12.81 -13.39
CA ARG A 48 13.14 12.97 -13.23
C ARG A 48 13.63 14.37 -13.58
N GLU A 49 13.11 14.95 -14.66
CA GLU A 49 13.52 16.26 -15.17
C GLU A 49 12.69 17.42 -14.55
N MET A 50 11.73 17.11 -13.66
CA MET A 50 10.88 18.10 -13.02
C MET A 50 11.64 18.86 -11.91
N GLY A 51 11.32 20.15 -11.75
CA GLY A 51 11.80 20.94 -10.61
C GLY A 51 11.29 20.41 -9.26
N PHE A 52 11.92 20.80 -8.16
CA PHE A 52 11.64 20.23 -6.83
C PHE A 52 10.15 20.28 -6.42
N GLY A 53 9.49 21.43 -6.60
CA GLY A 53 8.08 21.60 -6.26
C GLY A 53 7.18 20.73 -7.11
N SER A 54 7.29 20.86 -8.44
CA SER A 54 6.47 20.10 -9.38
C SER A 54 6.70 18.58 -9.27
N ARG A 55 7.93 18.16 -9.00
CA ARG A 55 8.26 16.75 -8.73
C ARG A 55 7.55 16.23 -7.49
N ARG A 56 7.57 17.00 -6.39
CA ARG A 56 6.90 16.62 -5.14
C ARG A 56 5.38 16.51 -5.34
N ASP A 57 4.80 17.48 -6.03
CA ASP A 57 3.36 17.53 -6.26
C ASP A 57 2.91 16.37 -7.16
N ALA A 58 3.64 16.09 -8.25
CA ALA A 58 3.35 14.97 -9.15
C ALA A 58 3.43 13.60 -8.45
N ILE A 59 4.44 13.38 -7.60
CA ILE A 59 4.54 12.14 -6.82
C ILE A 59 3.39 12.04 -5.81
N SER A 60 3.07 13.13 -5.12
CA SER A 60 2.00 13.14 -4.11
C SER A 60 0.63 12.88 -4.73
N ASP A 61 0.33 13.51 -5.87
CA ASP A 61 -0.91 13.29 -6.63
C ASP A 61 -1.05 11.84 -7.08
N ALA A 62 0.02 11.25 -7.63
CA ALA A 62 0.03 9.84 -8.02
C ALA A 62 -0.22 8.89 -6.83
N MET A 63 0.38 9.17 -5.67
CA MET A 63 0.14 8.39 -4.44
C MET A 63 -1.31 8.51 -3.96
N LEU A 64 -1.89 9.72 -3.99
CA LEU A 64 -3.28 9.96 -3.61
C LEU A 64 -4.25 9.27 -4.57
N HIS A 65 -4.02 9.37 -5.87
CA HIS A 65 -4.81 8.67 -6.88
C HIS A 65 -4.77 7.15 -6.68
N HIS A 66 -3.58 6.58 -6.43
CA HIS A 66 -3.44 5.15 -6.14
C HIS A 66 -4.23 4.74 -4.89
N ASN A 67 -4.14 5.52 -3.81
CA ASN A 67 -4.90 5.29 -2.58
C ASN A 67 -6.42 5.35 -2.84
N TRP A 68 -6.90 6.34 -3.59
CA TRP A 68 -8.31 6.46 -3.94
C TRP A 68 -8.80 5.27 -4.77
N TRP A 69 -8.06 4.91 -5.82
CA TRP A 69 -8.40 3.79 -6.69
C TRP A 69 -8.49 2.48 -5.89
N LYS A 70 -7.48 2.19 -5.07
CA LYS A 70 -7.46 0.99 -4.22
C LYS A 70 -8.62 0.96 -3.23
N ASN A 71 -8.85 2.04 -2.48
CA ASN A 71 -9.92 2.06 -1.49
C ASN A 71 -11.31 1.92 -2.13
N THR A 72 -11.55 2.57 -3.27
CA THR A 72 -12.85 2.47 -3.96
C THR A 72 -13.09 1.13 -4.64
N HIS A 73 -12.03 0.45 -5.09
CA HIS A 73 -12.14 -0.85 -5.76
C HIS A 73 -12.13 -2.03 -4.79
N GLU A 74 -11.46 -1.93 -3.65
CA GLU A 74 -11.47 -2.99 -2.62
C GLU A 74 -12.79 -3.04 -1.83
N ILE A 75 -13.49 -1.92 -1.66
CA ILE A 75 -14.82 -1.89 -1.00
C ILE A 75 -15.83 -2.77 -1.76
N LYS A 76 -15.78 -2.81 -3.10
CA LYS A 76 -16.70 -3.63 -3.90
C LYS A 76 -16.54 -5.15 -3.70
N PHE A 77 -15.38 -5.62 -3.24
CA PHE A 77 -15.15 -7.04 -2.97
C PHE A 77 -15.60 -7.48 -1.57
N ALA A 78 -15.90 -6.54 -0.67
CA ALA A 78 -16.34 -6.84 0.68
C ALA A 78 -17.88 -6.97 0.82
N GLU A 79 -18.64 -6.61 -0.22
CA GLU A 79 -20.11 -6.66 -0.27
C GLU A 79 -20.66 -7.86 -1.09
N LEU A 80 -19.80 -8.75 -1.57
CA LEU A 80 -20.14 -10.04 -2.22
C LEU A 80 -19.65 -11.21 -1.38
#